data_AF-A0A0L8HJH0-F1
#
_entry.id   AF-A0A0L8HJH0-F1
#
_cell.length_a   1.000
_cell.length_b   1.000
_cell.length_c   1.000
_cell.angle_alpha   90.00
_cell.angle_beta   90.00
_cell.angle_gamma   90.00
#
_symmetry.space_group_name_H-M   'P 1'
#
loop_
_entity.id
_entity.type
_entity.pdbx_description
1 polymer ?
#
loop_
_entity_poly.entity_id
_entity_poly.type
_entity_poly.pdbx_seq_one_letter_code
_entity_poly.pdbx_strand_id
1 'polypeptide(L)'
;MPAFGFRLAPFALPLLILSVLSPCSAGRWHWNRPAPPIREYFIAAIEEPWDYAPSGRDQVFASNESDKFLVNSLNRIGRKYKKVIYEQFTDGHFNKIKPKEKWMGLLGPVIRAEVGDTIIIHFRNMATHEFSVHPHGVRYTKGNEG
;
A
#
# COMPACT_ATOMS: atom_id res chain seq x y z
N MET A 1 -63.69 50.09 18.59
CA MET A 1 -64.69 49.92 19.66
C MET A 1 -65.10 48.46 19.71
N PRO A 2 -65.39 47.87 20.89
CA PRO A 2 -64.92 48.29 22.23
C PRO A 2 -63.38 48.08 22.29
N ALA A 3 -62.65 47.66 23.34
CA ALA A 3 -62.92 47.36 24.76
C ALA A 3 -61.65 47.63 25.60
N PHE A 4 -61.73 47.36 26.91
CA PHE A 4 -60.59 47.33 27.84
C PHE A 4 -60.76 46.15 28.82
N GLY A 5 -59.66 45.62 29.35
CA GLY A 5 -59.68 44.66 30.46
C GLY A 5 -58.34 44.66 31.20
N PHE A 6 -58.26 45.39 32.32
CA PHE A 6 -57.10 45.36 33.22
C PHE A 6 -57.29 44.31 34.32
N ARG A 7 -56.22 43.57 34.65
CA ARG A 7 -56.05 42.94 35.96
C ARG A 7 -54.58 42.96 36.36
N LEU A 8 -54.30 43.37 37.61
CA LEU A 8 -52.95 43.57 38.13
C LEU A 8 -52.27 42.24 38.52
N ALA A 9 -50.95 42.24 38.48
CA ALA A 9 -50.08 41.10 38.79
C ALA A 9 -49.98 40.80 40.31
N PRO A 10 -49.23 39.74 40.67
CA PRO A 10 -48.01 40.04 41.43
C PRO A 10 -46.73 39.51 40.79
N PHE A 11 -45.61 40.12 41.19
CA PHE A 11 -44.24 39.85 40.76
C PHE A 11 -43.71 38.50 41.30
N ALA A 12 -42.85 37.81 40.53
CA ALA A 12 -41.53 37.38 41.00
C ALA A 12 -40.66 36.73 39.89
N LEU A 13 -39.55 37.40 39.57
CA LEU A 13 -38.26 36.89 39.03
C LEU A 13 -38.21 36.18 37.66
N PRO A 14 -37.31 36.61 36.74
CA PRO A 14 -37.10 35.97 35.44
C PRO A 14 -35.99 34.90 35.47
N LEU A 15 -36.25 33.74 34.86
CA LEU A 15 -35.18 32.89 34.30
C LEU A 15 -35.18 33.07 32.77
N LEU A 16 -34.21 33.84 32.30
CA LEU A 16 -34.10 34.28 30.92
C LEU A 16 -33.48 33.16 30.06
N ILE A 17 -34.28 32.13 29.74
CA ILE A 17 -33.90 31.16 28.70
C ILE A 17 -34.15 31.81 27.35
N LEU A 18 -33.09 32.38 26.79
CA LEU A 18 -33.07 32.96 25.45
C LEU A 18 -33.08 31.81 24.42
N SER A 19 -34.27 31.24 24.18
CA SER A 19 -34.49 30.24 23.13
C SER A 19 -34.41 30.90 21.76
N VAL A 20 -33.18 31.12 21.29
CA VAL A 20 -32.93 31.47 19.89
C VAL A 20 -33.41 30.29 19.04
N LEU A 21 -34.59 30.44 18.45
CA LEU A 21 -35.05 29.60 17.34
C LEU A 21 -34.20 29.93 16.11
N SER A 22 -32.92 29.58 16.17
CA SER A 22 -32.08 29.45 14.99
C SER A 22 -32.78 28.44 14.09
N PRO A 23 -33.25 28.81 12.88
CA PRO A 23 -33.66 27.80 11.93
C PRO A 23 -32.46 26.87 11.76
N CYS A 24 -32.70 25.57 11.93
CA CYS A 24 -31.71 24.56 11.59
C CYS A 24 -31.53 24.61 10.07
N SER A 25 -30.70 25.54 9.61
CA SER A 25 -30.15 25.50 8.27
C SER A 25 -29.46 24.16 8.17
N ALA A 26 -30.03 23.27 7.35
CA ALA A 26 -29.42 22.01 6.97
C ALA A 26 -28.23 22.33 6.05
N GLY A 27 -27.23 23.01 6.62
CA GLY A 27 -25.97 23.33 6.00
C GLY A 27 -25.36 22.02 5.54
N ARG A 28 -25.29 21.85 4.22
CA ARG A 28 -24.66 20.72 3.58
C ARG A 28 -23.17 20.78 3.91
N TRP A 29 -22.77 20.20 5.04
CA TRP A 29 -21.39 20.00 5.47
C TRP A 29 -20.69 18.99 4.57
N HIS A 30 -20.56 19.34 3.29
CA HIS A 30 -19.56 18.77 2.43
C HIS A 30 -18.22 19.33 2.91
N TRP A 31 -17.61 18.63 3.85
CA TRP A 31 -16.18 18.82 4.11
C TRP A 31 -15.46 18.68 2.76
N ASN A 32 -14.61 19.65 2.42
CA ASN A 32 -13.65 19.50 1.32
C ASN A 32 -12.67 18.40 1.70
N ARG A 33 -13.10 17.14 1.53
CA ARG A 33 -12.28 15.98 1.79
C ARG A 33 -11.24 15.96 0.67
N PRO A 34 -9.93 16.07 0.98
CA PRO A 34 -8.92 15.97 -0.05
C PRO A 34 -9.08 14.64 -0.78
N ALA A 35 -8.79 14.64 -2.08
CA ALA A 35 -8.84 13.42 -2.87
C ALA A 35 -7.97 12.33 -2.21
N PRO A 36 -8.41 11.06 -2.20
CA PRO A 36 -7.65 9.99 -1.58
C PRO A 36 -6.22 9.92 -2.16
N PRO A 37 -5.18 9.73 -1.33
CA PRO A 37 -3.80 9.68 -1.80
C PRO A 37 -3.59 8.62 -2.87
N ILE A 38 -2.87 8.99 -3.93
CA ILE A 38 -2.40 8.06 -4.96
C ILE A 38 -0.96 7.69 -4.64
N ARG A 39 -0.64 6.40 -4.65
CA ARG A 39 0.73 5.88 -4.47
C ARG A 39 1.15 5.11 -5.69
N GLU A 40 2.11 5.67 -6.43
CA GLU A 40 2.64 5.10 -7.66
C GLU A 40 3.90 4.26 -7.41
N TYR A 41 3.96 3.10 -8.06
CA TYR A 41 5.07 2.16 -7.98
C TYR A 41 5.47 1.71 -9.38
N PHE A 42 6.71 2.01 -9.78
CA PHE A 42 7.31 1.50 -11.01
C PHE A 42 8.02 0.19 -10.69
N ILE A 43 7.54 -0.94 -11.23
CA ILE A 43 8.06 -2.28 -10.92
C ILE A 43 8.34 -3.01 -12.22
N ALA A 44 9.51 -3.66 -12.33
CA ALA A 44 9.79 -4.54 -13.46
C ALA A 44 10.12 -5.97 -13.01
N ALA A 45 9.76 -6.94 -13.86
CA ALA A 45 10.21 -8.32 -13.74
C ALA A 45 11.53 -8.48 -14.51
N ILE A 46 12.61 -8.84 -13.81
CA ILE A 46 13.97 -8.93 -14.36
C ILE A 46 14.53 -10.34 -14.12
N GLU A 47 15.22 -10.91 -15.11
CA GLU A 47 15.88 -12.21 -14.98
C GLU A 47 17.32 -12.10 -14.48
N GLU A 48 17.59 -12.65 -13.30
CA GLU A 48 18.92 -12.62 -12.68
C GLU A 48 19.35 -14.00 -12.12
N PRO A 49 20.66 -14.30 -12.08
CA PRO A 49 21.19 -15.50 -11.41
C PRO A 49 21.20 -15.32 -9.89
N TRP A 50 20.24 -15.94 -9.21
CA TRP A 50 20.14 -15.92 -7.75
C TRP A 50 21.05 -16.96 -7.09
N ASP A 51 21.87 -16.55 -6.11
CA ASP A 51 22.70 -17.43 -5.29
C ASP A 51 22.05 -17.65 -3.91
N TYR A 52 21.57 -18.86 -3.65
CA TYR A 52 20.90 -19.19 -2.38
C TYR A 52 21.83 -19.24 -1.17
N ALA A 53 23.15 -19.40 -1.38
CA ALA A 53 24.12 -19.41 -0.29
C ALA A 53 25.40 -18.71 -0.76
N PRO A 54 25.46 -17.37 -0.75
CA PRO A 54 26.61 -16.60 -1.25
C PRO A 54 27.95 -16.99 -0.58
N SER A 55 27.90 -17.45 0.67
CA SER A 55 29.02 -18.03 1.43
C SER A 55 29.62 -19.31 0.83
N GLY A 56 28.86 -20.04 0.01
CA GLY A 56 29.23 -21.35 -0.54
C GLY A 56 29.23 -22.52 0.45
N ARG A 57 28.93 -22.26 1.74
CA ARG A 57 28.97 -23.25 2.82
C ARG A 57 28.01 -22.90 3.95
N ASP A 58 27.64 -23.91 4.73
CA ASP A 58 27.07 -23.74 6.06
C ASP A 58 27.97 -22.86 6.94
N GLN A 59 27.40 -21.78 7.48
CA GLN A 59 28.09 -20.83 8.35
C GLN A 59 27.91 -21.12 9.84
N VAL A 60 26.98 -22.02 10.20
CA VAL A 60 26.63 -22.32 11.60
C VAL A 60 27.35 -23.58 12.06
N PHE A 61 27.16 -24.71 11.38
CA PHE A 61 27.77 -25.99 11.78
C PHE A 61 29.00 -26.37 10.96
N ALA A 62 29.33 -25.58 9.93
CA ALA A 62 30.41 -25.86 8.97
C ALA A 62 30.32 -27.29 8.36
N SER A 63 29.09 -27.79 8.19
CA SER A 63 28.81 -29.16 7.79
C SER A 63 28.76 -29.37 6.27
N ASN A 64 29.32 -30.49 5.81
CA ASN A 64 29.26 -30.91 4.40
C ASN A 64 27.87 -31.48 4.02
N GLU A 65 26.91 -31.57 4.95
CA GLU A 65 25.54 -31.99 4.64
C GLU A 65 24.83 -31.02 3.70
N SER A 66 25.26 -29.76 3.69
CA SER A 66 24.77 -28.71 2.79
C SER A 66 25.24 -28.90 1.34
N ASP A 67 26.38 -29.58 1.10
CA ASP A 67 26.99 -29.76 -0.22
C ASP A 67 26.04 -30.42 -1.23
N LYS A 68 25.13 -31.28 -0.76
CA LYS A 68 24.13 -31.94 -1.61
C LYS A 68 23.21 -30.96 -2.35
N PHE A 69 23.05 -29.75 -1.83
CA PHE A 69 22.29 -28.65 -2.43
C PHE A 69 23.19 -27.58 -3.06
N LEU A 70 24.38 -27.33 -2.49
CA LEU A 70 25.22 -26.20 -2.87
C LEU A 70 26.19 -26.49 -4.03
N VAL A 71 26.70 -27.73 -4.10
CA VAL A 71 27.75 -28.13 -5.04
C VAL A 71 27.15 -28.48 -6.41
N ASN A 72 27.74 -27.92 -7.47
CA ASN A 72 27.42 -28.27 -8.86
C ASN A 72 28.07 -29.61 -9.23
N SER A 73 27.34 -30.48 -9.93
CA SER A 73 27.86 -31.72 -10.51
C SER A 73 27.10 -32.09 -11.79
N LEU A 74 27.51 -33.14 -12.50
CA LEU A 74 26.92 -33.59 -13.77
C LEU A 74 25.37 -33.70 -13.75
N ASN A 75 24.79 -33.98 -12.58
CA ASN A 75 23.36 -34.12 -12.32
C ASN A 75 22.79 -33.08 -11.33
N ARG A 76 23.53 -32.02 -10.98
CA ARG A 76 23.10 -30.99 -10.01
C ARG A 76 23.53 -29.59 -10.42
N ILE A 77 22.58 -28.66 -10.45
CA ILE A 77 22.81 -27.24 -10.78
C ILE A 77 23.68 -26.55 -9.71
N GLY A 78 23.60 -26.97 -8.45
CA GLY A 78 24.28 -26.36 -7.31
C GLY A 78 23.49 -25.17 -6.74
N ARG A 79 24.17 -24.20 -6.12
CA ARG A 79 23.54 -23.09 -5.37
C ARG A 79 22.94 -21.93 -6.20
N LYS A 80 23.26 -21.82 -7.50
CA LYS A 80 22.86 -20.69 -8.35
C LYS A 80 21.78 -21.07 -9.36
N TYR A 81 20.68 -20.32 -9.38
CA TYR A 81 19.55 -20.55 -10.30
C TYR A 81 19.13 -19.25 -10.96
N LYS A 82 18.83 -19.27 -12.25
CA LYS A 82 18.16 -18.15 -12.91
C LYS A 82 16.76 -17.98 -12.31
N LYS A 83 16.42 -16.77 -11.88
CA LYS A 83 15.13 -16.40 -11.29
C LYS A 83 14.61 -15.12 -11.94
N VAL A 84 13.30 -14.93 -11.86
CA VAL A 84 12.65 -13.66 -12.16
C VAL A 84 12.41 -12.94 -10.84
N ILE A 85 12.90 -11.71 -10.74
CA ILE A 85 12.87 -10.88 -9.53
C ILE A 85 12.10 -9.61 -9.88
N TYR A 86 11.21 -9.19 -8.97
CA TYR A 86 10.55 -7.90 -9.09
C TYR A 86 11.43 -6.81 -8.48
N GLU A 87 11.86 -5.84 -9.28
CA GLU A 87 12.65 -4.69 -8.82
C GLU A 87 11.86 -3.39 -8.95
N GLN A 88 12.00 -2.50 -7.97
CA GLN A 88 11.40 -1.16 -8.03
C GLN A 88 12.32 -0.18 -8.76
N PHE A 89 11.75 0.63 -9.63
CA PHE A 89 12.42 1.74 -10.30
C PHE A 89 12.00 3.08 -9.68
N THR A 90 12.80 4.12 -9.93
CA THR A 90 12.50 5.48 -9.47
C THR A 90 11.31 6.11 -10.20
N ASP A 91 11.09 5.74 -11.45
CA ASP A 91 10.24 6.45 -12.40
C ASP A 91 9.88 5.58 -13.62
N GLY A 92 8.90 6.05 -14.41
CA GLY A 92 8.35 5.33 -15.57
C GLY A 92 9.30 5.13 -16.76
N HIS A 93 10.52 5.67 -16.72
CA HIS A 93 11.55 5.38 -17.72
C HIS A 93 12.22 4.01 -17.49
N PHE A 94 12.14 3.45 -16.28
CA PHE A 94 12.80 2.21 -15.89
C PHE A 94 14.33 2.21 -16.10
N ASN A 95 14.99 3.36 -15.90
CA ASN A 95 16.44 3.51 -16.08
C ASN A 95 17.24 3.31 -14.78
N LYS A 96 16.64 3.59 -13.61
CA LYS A 96 17.33 3.55 -12.31
C LYS A 96 16.54 2.71 -11.31
N ILE A 97 17.14 1.61 -10.88
CA ILE A 97 16.62 0.78 -9.79
C ILE A 97 16.71 1.57 -8.48
N LYS A 98 15.63 1.54 -7.71
CA LYS A 98 15.56 2.09 -6.36
C LYS A 98 16.22 1.11 -5.39
N PRO A 99 17.21 1.53 -4.58
CA PRO A 99 17.89 0.63 -3.66
C PRO A 99 16.91 -0.09 -2.72
N LYS A 100 17.04 -1.41 -2.62
CA LYS A 100 16.33 -2.24 -1.65
C LYS A 100 17.26 -2.67 -0.52
N GLU A 101 16.69 -2.91 0.65
CA GLU A 101 17.43 -3.35 1.83
C GLU A 101 18.08 -4.72 1.60
N LYS A 102 19.33 -4.90 2.06
CA LYS A 102 20.10 -6.13 1.83
C LYS A 102 19.39 -7.40 2.35
N TRP A 103 18.61 -7.28 3.42
CA TRP A 103 17.88 -8.39 4.04
C TRP A 103 16.62 -8.82 3.25
N MET A 104 16.12 -8.02 2.30
CA MET A 104 14.98 -8.40 1.44
C MET A 104 15.33 -9.56 0.50
N GLY A 105 16.60 -9.67 0.10
CA GLY A 105 17.11 -10.75 -0.75
C GLY A 105 16.34 -10.88 -2.07
N LEU A 106 15.72 -12.06 -2.27
CA LEU A 106 14.96 -12.42 -3.47
C LEU A 106 13.57 -11.73 -3.54
N LEU A 107 13.08 -11.17 -2.44
CA LEU A 107 11.74 -10.56 -2.39
C LEU A 107 11.68 -9.28 -3.22
N GLY A 108 10.49 -9.06 -3.79
CA GLY A 108 10.16 -7.81 -4.49
C GLY A 108 9.98 -6.62 -3.56
N PRO A 109 9.77 -5.41 -4.10
CA PRO A 109 9.67 -4.19 -3.31
C PRO A 109 8.44 -4.17 -2.39
N VAL A 110 8.59 -3.54 -1.22
CA VAL A 110 7.48 -3.39 -0.26
C VAL A 110 6.52 -2.28 -0.71
N ILE A 111 5.34 -2.68 -1.18
CA ILE A 111 4.21 -1.80 -1.47
C ILE A 111 3.52 -1.46 -0.13
N ARG A 112 3.19 -0.18 0.09
CA ARG A 112 2.55 0.32 1.32
C ARG A 112 1.43 1.29 0.97
N ALA A 113 0.31 1.18 1.65
CA ALA A 113 -0.84 2.06 1.50
C ALA A 113 -1.63 2.14 2.81
N GLU A 114 -2.40 3.20 2.97
CA GLU A 114 -3.35 3.43 4.06
C GLU A 114 -4.79 3.18 3.58
N VAL A 115 -5.73 3.08 4.51
CA VAL A 115 -7.13 2.77 4.18
C VAL A 115 -7.76 3.96 3.45
N GLY A 116 -8.10 3.76 2.18
CA GLY A 116 -8.68 4.76 1.30
C GLY A 116 -7.74 5.22 0.18
N ASP A 117 -6.45 4.90 0.26
CA ASP A 117 -5.48 5.19 -0.79
C ASP A 117 -5.76 4.40 -2.08
N THR A 118 -5.32 4.95 -3.21
CA THR A 118 -5.29 4.24 -4.50
C THR A 118 -3.85 3.89 -4.87
N ILE A 119 -3.57 2.60 -5.06
CA ILE A 119 -2.26 2.09 -5.48
C ILE A 119 -2.25 1.97 -7.00
N ILE A 120 -1.25 2.55 -7.66
CA ILE A 120 -1.00 2.37 -9.09
C ILE A 120 0.35 1.66 -9.26
N ILE A 121 0.34 0.50 -9.92
CA ILE A 121 1.55 -0.25 -10.24
C ILE A 121 1.79 -0.13 -11.75
N HIS A 122 2.82 0.63 -12.12
CA HIS A 122 3.34 0.67 -13.48
C HIS A 122 4.27 -0.54 -13.66
N PHE A 123 3.68 -1.65 -14.08
CA PHE A 123 4.42 -2.89 -14.30
C PHE A 123 5.06 -2.93 -15.69
N ARG A 124 6.32 -3.36 -15.77
CA ARG A 124 7.02 -3.63 -17.03
C ARG A 124 7.67 -5.02 -16.99
N ASN A 125 7.28 -5.88 -17.91
CA ASN A 125 7.97 -7.16 -18.07
C ASN A 125 9.28 -6.96 -18.86
N MET A 126 10.42 -7.35 -18.28
CA MET A 126 11.73 -7.42 -18.96
C MET A 126 12.29 -8.86 -19.00
N ALA A 127 11.52 -9.84 -18.52
CA ALA A 127 11.88 -11.25 -18.57
C ALA A 127 11.50 -11.87 -19.93
N THR A 128 11.95 -13.10 -20.16
CA THR A 128 11.71 -13.84 -21.42
C THR A 128 10.35 -14.54 -21.49
N HIS A 129 9.60 -14.57 -20.39
CA HIS A 129 8.28 -15.21 -20.29
C HIS A 129 7.24 -14.18 -19.83
N GLU A 130 5.96 -14.46 -20.03
CA GLU A 130 4.87 -13.59 -19.59
C GLU A 130 4.70 -13.65 -18.07
N PHE A 131 4.62 -12.48 -17.43
CA PHE A 131 4.42 -12.32 -16.00
C PHE A 131 3.40 -11.21 -15.74
N SER A 132 2.69 -11.31 -14.61
CA SER A 132 1.77 -10.30 -14.12
C SER A 132 1.81 -10.19 -12.60
N VAL A 133 1.06 -9.23 -12.04
CA VAL A 133 1.06 -8.91 -10.61
C VAL A 133 -0.36 -9.06 -10.07
N HIS A 134 -0.63 -10.16 -9.37
CA HIS A 134 -1.88 -10.40 -8.65
C HIS A 134 -1.76 -9.89 -7.20
N PRO A 135 -2.49 -8.83 -6.79
CA PRO A 135 -2.35 -8.28 -5.45
C PRO A 135 -3.32 -8.93 -4.46
N HIS A 136 -2.85 -9.23 -3.25
CA HIS A 136 -3.69 -9.71 -2.15
C HIS A 136 -4.01 -8.58 -1.15
N GLY A 137 -5.18 -8.65 -0.51
CA GLY A 137 -5.57 -7.71 0.55
C GLY A 137 -6.04 -6.32 0.09
N VAL A 138 -6.22 -6.10 -1.21
CA VAL A 138 -6.71 -4.84 -1.79
C VAL A 138 -7.89 -5.10 -2.74
N ARG A 139 -8.67 -4.06 -3.03
CA ARG A 139 -9.79 -4.12 -3.99
C ARG A 139 -9.33 -3.69 -5.38
N TYR A 140 -9.62 -4.51 -6.39
CA TYR A 140 -9.38 -4.24 -7.80
C TYR A 140 -10.62 -4.58 -8.66
N THR A 141 -10.61 -4.13 -9.91
CA THR A 141 -11.58 -4.53 -10.95
C THR A 141 -11.04 -5.74 -11.71
N LYS A 142 -11.89 -6.44 -12.49
CA LYS A 142 -11.44 -7.62 -13.26
C LYS A 142 -10.37 -7.34 -14.33
N GLY A 143 -10.27 -6.10 -14.83
CA GLY A 143 -9.15 -5.69 -15.69
C GLY A 143 -7.81 -5.50 -14.96
N ASN A 144 -7.83 -5.52 -13.62
CA ASN A 144 -6.69 -5.25 -12.73
C ASN A 144 -6.42 -6.43 -11.79
N GLU A 145 -6.92 -7.63 -12.10
CA GLU A 145 -6.75 -8.84 -11.28
C GLU A 145 -5.34 -9.47 -11.44
N GLY A 146 -4.67 -9.23 -12.55
CA GLY A 146 -3.38 -9.84 -12.91
C GLY A 146 -3.52 -10.97 -13.91
#